data_AF-A0A950ZUK9-F1
#
_entry.id   AF-A0A950ZUK9-F1
#
_cell.length_a   1.000
_cell.length_b   1.000
_cell.length_c   1.000
_cell.angle_alpha   90.00
_cell.angle_beta   90.00
_cell.angle_gamma   90.00
#
_symmetry.space_group_name_H-M   'P 1'
#
loop_
_entity.id
_entity.type
_entity.pdbx_description
1 polymer ?
#
loop_
_entity_poly.entity_id
_entity_poly.type
_entity_poly.pdbx_seq_one_letter_code
_entity_poly.pdbx_strand_id
1 'polypeptide(L)'
;MAFEKWRLVDAQQRQRVEAALRGIDGAAERQEANCAYRLDFARGDERAIVRQFTNGTLTLQQVSGGSSGLYEELRGRIETLGATATVPGKPVG
;
A
#
# COMPACT_ATOMS: atom_id res chain seq x y z
N MET A 1 6.26 -12.43 -6.09
CA MET A 1 5.26 -11.41 -5.70
C MET A 1 5.72 -10.81 -4.38
N ALA A 2 5.97 -9.50 -4.34
CA ALA A 2 6.45 -8.80 -3.15
C ALA A 2 5.29 -8.44 -2.19
N PHE A 3 5.60 -8.38 -0.90
CA PHE A 3 4.66 -8.01 0.15
C PHE A 3 5.36 -7.29 1.29
N GLU A 4 4.80 -6.16 1.72
CA GLU A 4 5.29 -5.38 2.84
C GLU A 4 4.18 -4.91 3.77
N LYS A 5 4.57 -4.69 5.02
CA LYS A 5 3.66 -4.34 6.11
C LYS A 5 4.26 -3.29 7.02
N TRP A 6 3.49 -2.24 7.27
CA TRP A 6 3.82 -1.15 8.19
C TRP A 6 2.81 -1.03 9.32
N ARG A 7 3.23 -0.37 10.39
CA ARG A 7 2.36 0.05 11.48
C ARG A 7 2.21 1.57 11.45
N LEU A 8 0.99 2.04 11.21
CA LEU A 8 0.62 3.46 11.25
C LEU A 8 -0.21 3.72 12.52
N VAL A 9 0.47 3.88 13.66
CA VAL A 9 -0.21 4.10 14.96
C VAL A 9 -0.82 5.49 15.06
N ASP A 10 -0.21 6.48 14.41
CA ASP A 10 -0.63 7.87 14.45
C ASP A 10 -1.72 8.18 13.42
N ALA A 11 -2.74 8.93 13.83
CA ALA A 11 -3.87 9.28 12.96
C ALA A 11 -3.46 10.26 11.86
N GLN A 12 -2.59 11.22 12.18
CA GLN A 12 -2.09 12.19 11.21
C GLN A 12 -1.20 11.50 10.16
N GLN A 13 -0.40 10.52 10.56
CA GLN A 13 0.35 9.67 9.64
C GLN A 13 -0.57 8.88 8.71
N ARG A 14 -1.62 8.24 9.23
CA ARG A 14 -2.61 7.51 8.39
C ARG A 14 -3.23 8.42 7.33
N GLN A 15 -3.66 9.61 7.72
CA GLN A 15 -4.24 10.59 6.79
C GLN A 15 -3.25 11.05 5.73
N ARG A 16 -1.99 11.30 6.08
CA ARG A 16 -0.94 11.67 5.13
C ARG A 16 -0.68 10.57 4.10
N VAL A 17 -0.56 9.32 4.57
CA VAL A 17 -0.36 8.15 3.70
C VAL A 17 -1.56 7.94 2.78
N GLU A 18 -2.77 8.02 3.31
CA GLU A 18 -4.00 7.91 2.52
C GLU A 18 -4.07 8.96 1.41
N ALA A 19 -3.85 10.24 1.75
CA ALA A 19 -3.89 11.33 0.78
C ALA A 19 -2.81 11.15 -0.30
N ALA A 20 -1.60 10.75 0.08
CA ALA A 20 -0.49 10.54 -0.86
C ALA A 20 -0.73 9.37 -1.80
N LEU A 21 -1.38 8.30 -1.33
CA LEU A 21 -1.72 7.13 -2.13
C LEU A 21 -2.91 7.39 -3.07
N ARG A 22 -3.94 8.11 -2.61
CA ARG A 22 -5.07 8.52 -3.45
C ARG A 22 -4.68 9.51 -4.54
N GLY A 23 -3.61 10.27 -4.34
CA GLY A 23 -3.06 11.20 -5.34
C GLY A 23 -2.25 10.52 -6.45
N ILE A 24 -2.13 9.20 -6.48
CA ILE A 24 -1.43 8.46 -7.53
C ILE A 24 -2.43 8.04 -8.61
N ASP A 25 -2.07 8.29 -9.87
CA ASP A 25 -2.87 7.84 -11.01
C ASP A 25 -3.05 6.31 -11.03
N GLY A 26 -4.26 5.89 -11.37
CA GLY A 26 -4.63 4.48 -11.44
C GLY A 26 -5.04 3.85 -10.10
N ALA A 27 -5.23 4.65 -9.04
CA ALA A 27 -5.83 4.21 -7.79
C ALA A 27 -7.33 3.96 -7.95
N ALA A 28 -7.76 2.70 -7.84
CA ALA A 28 -9.17 2.33 -7.75
C ALA A 28 -9.52 1.96 -6.30
N GLU A 29 -10.39 2.74 -5.66
CA GLU A 29 -10.83 2.44 -4.31
C GLU A 29 -11.88 1.32 -4.28
N ARG A 30 -11.72 0.40 -3.33
CA ARG A 30 -12.69 -0.65 -3.03
C ARG A 30 -13.03 -0.66 -1.56
N GLN A 31 -14.30 -0.92 -1.25
CA GLN A 31 -14.73 -1.18 0.11
C GLN A 31 -14.41 -2.62 0.49
N GLU A 32 -13.85 -2.82 1.68
CA GLU A 32 -13.53 -4.13 2.23
C GLU A 32 -13.74 -4.11 3.74
N ALA A 33 -14.36 -5.16 4.29
CA ALA A 33 -14.59 -5.26 5.72
C ALA A 33 -13.26 -5.21 6.49
N ASN A 34 -13.24 -4.50 7.62
CA ASN A 34 -12.07 -4.29 8.48
C ASN A 34 -10.95 -3.43 7.87
N CYS A 35 -11.13 -2.90 6.66
CA CYS A 35 -10.28 -1.88 6.09
C CYS A 35 -10.89 -0.49 6.27
N ALA A 36 -10.06 0.49 6.62
CA ALA A 36 -10.39 1.89 6.45
C ALA A 36 -10.50 2.22 4.95
N TYR A 37 -9.58 1.68 4.15
CA TYR A 37 -9.63 1.71 2.69
C TYR A 37 -8.82 0.59 2.07
N ARG A 38 -9.15 0.27 0.82
CA ARG A 38 -8.33 -0.55 -0.08
C ARG A 38 -8.19 0.20 -1.41
N LEU A 39 -6.95 0.34 -1.87
CA LEU A 39 -6.62 0.95 -3.16
C LEU A 39 -5.96 -0.10 -4.05
N ASP A 40 -6.57 -0.35 -5.20
CA ASP A 40 -6.05 -1.24 -6.24
C ASP A 40 -5.39 -0.36 -7.31
N PHE A 41 -4.09 -0.53 -7.50
CA PHE A 41 -3.31 0.20 -8.49
C PHE A 41 -3.04 -0.68 -9.70
N ALA A 42 -3.15 -0.11 -10.90
CA ALA A 42 -2.76 -0.75 -12.14
C ALA A 42 -2.00 0.25 -13.02
N ARG A 43 -0.83 -0.15 -13.51
CA ARG A 43 -0.03 0.61 -14.46
C ARG A 43 0.62 -0.35 -15.46
N GLY A 44 0.12 -0.37 -16.69
CA GLY A 44 0.55 -1.33 -17.70
C GLY A 44 0.23 -2.77 -17.27
N ASP A 45 1.24 -3.62 -17.21
CA ASP A 45 1.20 -5.02 -16.78
C ASP A 45 1.37 -5.21 -15.26
N GLU A 46 1.71 -4.15 -14.54
CA GLU A 46 1.95 -4.18 -13.10
C GLU A 46 0.69 -3.83 -12.31
N ARG A 47 0.43 -4.58 -11.23
CA ARG A 47 -0.69 -4.36 -10.32
C ARG A 47 -0.23 -4.50 -8.88
N ALA A 48 -0.67 -3.56 -8.05
CA ALA A 48 -0.39 -3.56 -6.62
C ALA A 48 -1.66 -3.22 -5.84
N ILE A 49 -1.78 -3.74 -4.63
CA ILE A 49 -2.90 -3.45 -3.73
C ILE A 49 -2.34 -2.89 -2.43
N VAL A 50 -2.90 -1.77 -2.00
CA VAL A 50 -2.68 -1.21 -0.66
C VAL A 50 -3.93 -1.38 0.17
N ARG A 51 -3.78 -1.88 1.39
CA ARG A 51 -4.85 -2.00 2.38
C ARG A 51 -4.45 -1.29 3.66
N GLN A 52 -5.30 -0.39 4.12
CA GLN A 52 -5.20 0.17 5.47
C GLN A 52 -6.28 -0.48 6.33
N PHE A 53 -5.86 -1.26 7.31
CA PHE A 53 -6.75 -1.86 8.31
C PHE A 53 -7.10 -0.84 9.38
N THR A 54 -8.32 -0.92 9.91
CA THR A 54 -8.80 -0.03 10.99
C THR A 54 -7.97 -0.15 12.27
N ASN A 55 -7.29 -1.29 12.46
CA ASN A 55 -6.38 -1.51 13.58
C ASN A 55 -5.04 -0.75 13.45
N GLY A 56 -4.78 -0.01 12.37
CA GLY A 56 -3.56 0.74 12.13
C GLY A 56 -2.47 0.01 11.34
N THR A 57 -2.73 -1.18 10.81
CA THR A 57 -1.81 -1.88 9.90
C THR A 57 -2.01 -1.42 8.46
N LEU A 58 -0.92 -1.16 7.75
CA LEU A 58 -0.91 -0.92 6.30
C LEU A 58 -0.18 -2.08 5.62
N THR A 59 -0.71 -2.61 4.53
CA THR A 59 -0.03 -3.60 3.70
C THR A 59 0.04 -3.15 2.25
N LEU A 60 1.17 -3.41 1.60
CA LEU A 60 1.37 -3.29 0.15
C LEU A 60 1.66 -4.67 -0.41
N GLN A 61 0.92 -5.07 -1.44
CA GLN A 61 1.08 -6.36 -2.09
C GLN A 61 1.23 -6.15 -3.59
N GLN A 62 2.27 -6.75 -4.19
CA GLN A 62 2.38 -6.87 -5.64
C GLN A 62 1.53 -8.05 -6.11
N VAL A 63 0.53 -7.78 -6.94
CA VAL A 63 -0.38 -8.80 -7.49
C VAL A 63 0.17 -9.35 -8.81
N SER A 64 0.64 -8.47 -9.69
CA SER A 64 1.41 -8.84 -10.87
C SER A 64 2.67 -7.97 -10.92
N GLY A 65 3.80 -8.62 -11.17
CA GLY A 65 5.04 -7.92 -11.46
C GLY A 65 5.01 -7.38 -12.89
N GLY A 66 5.70 -6.27 -13.10
CA GLY A 66 5.86 -5.63 -14.39
C GLY A 66 7.04 -4.67 -14.36
N SER A 67 7.27 -3.97 -15.45
CA SER A 67 8.42 -3.06 -15.62
C SER A 67 8.10 -1.61 -15.23
N SER A 68 6.92 -1.33 -14.69
CA SER A 68 6.41 0.03 -14.48
C SER A 68 6.98 0.71 -13.23
N GLY A 69 7.55 -0.07 -12.31
CA GLY A 69 8.09 0.42 -11.03
C GLY A 69 7.01 0.83 -10.04
N LEU A 70 5.74 0.45 -10.27
CA LEU A 70 4.60 0.86 -9.47
C LEU A 70 4.75 0.43 -8.01
N TYR A 71 5.17 -0.81 -7.76
CA TYR A 71 5.35 -1.31 -6.40
C TYR A 71 6.41 -0.50 -5.63
N GLU A 72 7.56 -0.24 -6.25
CA GLU A 72 8.65 0.52 -5.63
C GLU A 72 8.27 1.99 -5.42
N GLU A 73 7.51 2.60 -6.33
CA GLU A 73 6.97 3.95 -6.14
C GLU A 73 6.04 4.02 -4.93
N LEU A 74 5.09 3.09 -4.81
CA LEU A 74 4.15 3.01 -3.69
C LEU A 74 4.88 2.82 -2.37
N ARG A 75 5.84 1.89 -2.35
CA ARG A 75 6.70 1.63 -1.20
C ARG A 75 7.46 2.89 -0.77
N GLY A 76 8.16 3.55 -1.69
CA GLY A 76 8.93 4.77 -1.40
C GLY A 76 8.06 5.91 -0.85
N ARG A 77 6.84 6.09 -1.38
CA ARG A 77 5.88 7.08 -0.84
C ARG A 77 5.44 6.75 0.59
N ILE A 78 5.20 5.48 0.90
CA ILE A 78 4.83 5.04 2.25
C ILE A 78 5.99 5.29 3.23
N GLU A 79 7.21 4.91 2.86
CA GLU A 79 8.41 5.05 3.70
C GLU A 79 8.76 6.52 3.97
N THR A 80 8.70 7.39 2.96
CA THR A 80 8.97 8.84 3.09
C THR A 80 8.00 9.56 4.02
N LEU A 81 6.80 9.02 4.22
CA LEU A 81 5.81 9.54 5.19
C LEU A 81 6.03 8.99 6.61
N GLY A 82 7.18 8.37 6.85
CA GLY A 82 7.64 7.91 8.16
C GLY A 82 7.01 6.59 8.60
N ALA A 83 6.40 5.83 7.68
CA ALA A 83 5.85 4.53 8.00
C ALA A 83 7.00 3.58 8.40
N THR A 84 6.94 3.01 9.61
CA THR A 84 7.95 2.05 10.04
C THR A 84 7.58 0.66 9.52
N ALA A 85 8.44 0.10 8.67
CA ALA A 85 8.27 -1.27 8.18
C ALA A 85 8.37 -2.23 9.35
N THR A 86 7.37 -3.09 9.52
CA THR A 86 7.32 -4.01 10.66
C THR A 86 7.87 -5.39 10.34
N VAL A 87 7.93 -5.78 9.05
CA VAL A 87 8.61 -6.99 8.55
C VAL A 87 8.53 -6.99 7.01
N PRO A 88 9.59 -7.41 6.27
CA PRO A 88 9.42 -7.92 4.92
C PRO A 88 8.69 -9.27 5.04
N GLY A 89 7.44 -9.34 4.59
CA GLY A 89 6.69 -10.60 4.66
C GLY A 89 7.25 -11.59 3.66
N LYS A 90 7.61 -12.79 4.13
CA LYS A 90 7.99 -13.90 3.27
C LYS A 90 6.83 -14.19 2.29
N PRO A 91 7.08 -14.35 0.98
CA PRO A 91 6.02 -14.68 0.04
C PRO A 91 5.37 -15.99 0.47
N VAL A 92 4.05 -15.98 0.62
CA VAL A 92 3.26 -17.20 0.80
C VAL A 92 3.17 -17.84 -0.58
N GLY A 93 3.84 -18.98 -0.75
CA GLY A 93 3.76 -19.83 -1.94
C GLY A 93 2.49 -20.66 -1.96
#